data_AF-F2VQT0-F1
#
_entry.id   AF-F2VQT0-F1
#
_cell.length_a   1.000
_cell.length_b   1.000
_cell.length_c   1.000
_cell.angle_alpha   90.00
_cell.angle_beta   90.00
_cell.angle_gamma   90.00
#
_symmetry.space_group_name_H-M   'P 1'
#
loop_
_entity.id
_entity.type
_entity.pdbx_description
1 polymer ?
#
loop_
_entity_poly.entity_id
_entity_poly.type
_entity_poly.pdbx_seq_one_letter_code
_entity_poly.pdbx_strand_id
1 'polypeptide(L)'
;MAQGCLKCLKYTMCFAKFLCFLCGVAVLGFGVYLTVSFKMTALTPTLAKFNSANMLLVSGIVITCVSFLGFLGALKENRCILLTFFLLLFLLMLVELTAACLLLMYESEIASLVKNDLHDGL
;
A
#
# COMPACT_ATOMS: atom_id res chain seq x y z
N MET A 1 16.90 -33.18 6.19
CA MET A 1 17.47 -31.94 5.60
C MET A 1 16.39 -30.98 5.09
N ALA A 2 15.37 -31.44 4.35
CA ALA A 2 14.31 -30.58 3.78
C ALA A 2 13.40 -29.84 4.80
N GLN A 3 13.19 -30.40 5.99
CA GLN A 3 12.34 -29.80 7.04
C GLN A 3 12.92 -28.49 7.62
N GLY A 4 14.25 -28.33 7.65
CA GLY A 4 14.90 -27.10 8.11
C GLY A 4 14.77 -25.95 7.10
N CYS A 5 14.82 -26.27 5.81
CA CYS A 5 14.69 -25.28 4.73
C CYS A 5 13.28 -24.67 4.68
N LEU A 6 12.22 -25.48 4.81
CA LEU A 6 10.85 -24.95 4.86
C LEU A 6 10.60 -24.05 6.08
N LYS A 7 11.18 -24.38 7.24
CA LYS A 7 11.08 -23.54 8.45
C LYS A 7 11.81 -22.22 8.28
N CYS A 8 13.01 -22.26 7.68
CA CYS A 8 13.79 -21.05 7.39
C CYS A 8 13.04 -20.14 6.40
N LEU A 9 12.55 -20.70 5.29
CA LEU A 9 11.78 -19.95 4.29
C LEU A 9 10.53 -19.30 4.90
N LYS A 10 9.76 -20.04 5.72
CA LYS A 10 8.56 -19.52 6.39
C LYS A 10 8.91 -18.38 7.36
N TYR A 11 10.02 -18.51 8.08
CA TYR A 11 10.50 -17.48 9.00
C TYR A 11 10.98 -16.21 8.27
N THR A 12 11.73 -16.36 7.18
CA THR A 12 12.15 -15.25 6.32
C THR A 12 10.95 -14.50 5.74
N MET A 13 9.92 -15.23 5.29
CA MET A 13 8.70 -14.62 4.76
C MET A 13 7.92 -13.85 5.84
N CYS A 14 7.86 -14.38 7.06
CA CYS A 14 7.26 -13.71 8.21
C CYS A 14 8.01 -12.42 8.56
N PHE A 15 9.34 -12.49 8.63
CA PHE A 15 10.19 -11.34 8.94
C PHE A 15 10.06 -10.23 7.90
N ALA A 16 10.03 -10.57 6.61
CA ALA A 16 9.82 -9.60 5.54
C ALA A 16 8.47 -8.87 5.67
N LYS A 17 7.39 -9.59 6.00
CA LYS A 17 6.06 -8.98 6.21
C LYS A 17 6.02 -8.06 7.43
N PHE A 18 6.76 -8.42 8.49
CA PHE A 18 6.92 -7.56 9.66
C PHE A 18 7.68 -6.28 9.34
N LEU A 19 8.75 -6.36 8.54
CA LEU A 19 9.50 -5.19 8.09
C LEU A 19 8.64 -4.26 7.22
N CYS A 20 7.85 -4.83 6.30
CA CYS A 20 6.87 -4.08 5.50
C CYS A 20 5.81 -3.40 6.37
N PHE A 21 5.36 -4.05 7.44
CA PHE A 21 4.41 -3.46 8.39
C PHE A 21 5.01 -2.23 9.09
N LEU A 22 6.24 -2.32 9.60
CA LEU A 22 6.95 -1.20 10.21
C LEU A 22 7.11 -0.03 9.22
N CYS A 23 7.47 -0.34 7.97
CA CYS A 23 7.55 0.65 6.91
C CYS A 23 6.20 1.31 6.63
N GLY A 24 5.12 0.52 6.54
CA GLY A 24 3.76 1.01 6.33
C GLY A 24 3.31 1.98 7.44
N VAL A 25 3.56 1.62 8.70
CA VAL A 25 3.26 2.50 9.84
C VAL A 25 4.08 3.79 9.80
N ALA A 26 5.36 3.72 9.41
CA ALA A 26 6.20 4.92 9.27
C ALA A 26 5.67 5.85 8.17
N VAL A 27 5.31 5.30 7.01
CA VAL A 27 4.72 6.07 5.88
C VAL A 27 3.37 6.66 6.27
N LEU A 28 2.54 5.94 7.02
CA LEU A 28 1.29 6.47 7.57
C LEU A 28 1.51 7.62 8.54
N GLY A 29 2.47 7.47 9.46
CA GLY A 29 2.86 8.55 10.37
C GLY A 29 3.33 9.79 9.61
N PHE A 30 4.12 9.59 8.55
CA PHE A 30 4.58 10.67 7.69
C PHE A 30 3.43 11.32 6.91
N GLY A 31 2.49 10.53 6.37
CA GLY A 31 1.30 11.03 5.66
C GLY A 31 0.39 11.87 6.57
N VAL A 32 0.17 11.43 7.81
CA VAL A 32 -0.57 12.20 8.82
C VAL A 32 0.18 13.47 9.20
N TYR A 33 1.51 13.39 9.41
CA TYR A 33 2.35 14.55 9.73
C TYR A 33 2.27 15.62 8.64
N LEU A 34 2.40 15.23 7.37
CA LEU A 34 2.23 16.14 6.24
C LEU A 34 0.82 16.75 6.22
N THR A 35 -0.22 15.93 6.37
CA THR A 35 -1.62 16.40 6.37
C THR A 35 -1.88 17.44 7.46
N VAL A 36 -1.30 17.26 8.65
CA VAL A 36 -1.43 18.19 9.78
C VAL A 36 -0.62 19.47 9.54
N SER A 37 0.63 19.36 9.07
CA SER A 37 1.49 20.50 8.76
C SER A 37 0.95 21.37 7.62
N PHE A 38 0.33 20.76 6.60
CA PHE A 38 -0.33 21.50 5.51
C PHE A 38 -1.64 22.15 5.95
N LYS A 39 -2.41 21.50 6.83
CA LYS A 39 -3.61 22.09 7.46
C LYS A 39 -3.31 23.38 8.24
N MET A 40 -2.10 23.49 8.82
CA MET A 40 -1.67 24.68 9.56
C MET A 40 -1.14 25.80 8.64
N THR A 41 -0.84 25.51 7.37
CA THR A 41 -0.13 26.43 6.46
C THR A 41 -1.00 27.00 5.32
N ALA A 42 -2.16 26.39 4.99
CA ALA A 42 -2.91 26.77 3.80
C ALA A 42 -4.43 26.87 4.02
N LEU A 43 -4.95 28.11 4.11
CA LEU A 43 -6.34 28.46 3.86
C LEU A 43 -6.71 28.42 2.35
N THR A 44 -5.75 28.15 1.45
CA THR A 44 -5.87 28.04 -0.03
C THR A 44 -4.57 27.38 -0.54
N PRO A 45 -4.51 26.35 -1.42
CA PRO A 45 -5.51 25.76 -2.33
C PRO A 45 -5.77 24.25 -2.05
N THR A 46 -7.04 23.87 -1.94
CA THR A 46 -7.50 22.68 -1.21
C THR A 46 -7.85 21.44 -2.06
N LEU A 47 -7.47 21.36 -3.34
CA LEU A 47 -7.96 20.27 -4.21
C LEU A 47 -6.87 19.32 -4.74
N ALA A 48 -5.76 19.82 -5.30
CA ALA A 48 -4.73 18.93 -5.87
C ALA A 48 -3.86 18.25 -4.80
N LYS A 49 -3.34 18.99 -3.82
CA LYS A 49 -2.46 18.45 -2.76
C LYS A 49 -3.21 17.59 -1.74
N PHE A 50 -4.50 17.87 -1.53
CA PHE A 50 -5.37 17.02 -0.72
C PHE A 50 -5.55 15.64 -1.34
N ASN A 51 -5.63 15.55 -2.68
CA ASN A 51 -5.78 14.28 -3.38
C ASN A 51 -4.54 13.38 -3.22
N SER A 52 -3.33 13.92 -3.47
CA SER A 52 -2.09 13.13 -3.38
C SER A 52 -1.77 12.67 -1.95
N ALA A 53 -1.92 13.56 -0.96
CA ALA A 53 -1.68 13.21 0.44
C ALA A 53 -2.70 12.16 0.93
N ASN A 54 -3.97 12.30 0.54
CA ASN A 54 -5.01 11.35 0.91
C ASN A 54 -4.84 9.99 0.20
N MET A 55 -4.39 9.96 -1.06
CA MET A 55 -4.01 8.72 -1.76
C MET A 55 -2.85 7.99 -1.06
N LEU A 56 -1.82 8.72 -0.62
CA LEU A 56 -0.71 8.16 0.14
C LEU A 56 -1.17 7.60 1.50
N LEU A 57 -2.10 8.28 2.15
CA LEU A 57 -2.67 7.86 3.43
C LEU A 57 -3.52 6.59 3.27
N VAL A 58 -4.42 6.57 2.27
CA VAL A 58 -5.26 5.40 1.97
C VAL A 58 -4.42 4.19 1.59
N SER A 59 -3.45 4.35 0.68
CA SER A 59 -2.55 3.25 0.29
C SER A 59 -1.71 2.74 1.46
N GLY A 60 -1.21 3.63 2.33
CA GLY A 60 -0.51 3.24 3.55
C GLY A 60 -1.37 2.40 4.50
N ILE A 61 -2.67 2.72 4.65
CA ILE A 61 -3.59 1.96 5.51
C ILE A 61 -3.77 0.56 4.94
N VAL A 62 -4.01 0.46 3.63
CA VAL A 62 -4.18 -0.82 2.94
C VAL A 62 -2.93 -1.69 3.10
N ILE A 63 -1.73 -1.15 2.85
CA ILE A 63 -0.46 -1.88 3.00
C ILE A 63 -0.26 -2.37 4.44
N THR A 64 -0.60 -1.53 5.42
CA THR A 64 -0.47 -1.86 6.85
C THR A 64 -1.44 -2.97 7.25
N CYS A 65 -2.71 -2.89 6.82
CA CYS A 65 -3.72 -3.92 7.06
C CYS A 65 -3.35 -5.25 6.41
N VAL A 66 -2.92 -5.24 5.15
CA VAL A 66 -2.50 -6.46 4.42
C VAL A 66 -1.28 -7.09 5.08
N SER A 67 -0.30 -6.28 5.51
CA SER A 67 0.90 -6.77 6.19
C SER A 67 0.58 -7.38 7.57
N PHE A 68 -0.34 -6.76 8.31
CA PHE A 68 -0.81 -7.27 9.61
C PHE A 68 -1.55 -8.61 9.47
N LEU A 69 -2.44 -8.74 8.48
CA LEU A 69 -3.12 -9.99 8.16
C LEU A 69 -2.13 -11.09 7.76
N GLY A 70 -1.08 -10.74 7.00
CA GLY A 70 0.00 -11.67 6.65
C GLY A 70 0.79 -12.16 7.86
N PHE A 71 1.08 -11.29 8.82
CA PHE A 71 1.75 -11.66 10.08
C PHE A 71 0.87 -12.58 10.94
N LEU A 72 -0.42 -12.24 11.10
CA LEU A 72 -1.37 -13.08 11.82
C LEU A 72 -1.57 -14.45 11.15
N GLY A 73 -1.59 -14.51 9.82
CA GLY A 73 -1.66 -15.76 9.06
C GLY A 73 -0.42 -16.64 9.19
N ALA A 74 0.76 -16.05 9.45
CA ALA A 74 1.98 -16.80 9.71
C ALA A 74 2.02 -17.38 11.14
N LEU A 75 1.49 -16.65 12.12
CA LEU A 75 1.45 -17.06 13.53
C LEU A 75 0.32 -18.05 13.84
N LYS A 76 -0.88 -17.87 13.28
CA LYS A 76 -1.96 -18.84 13.43
C LYS A 76 -1.75 -19.97 12.43
N GLU A 77 -1.43 -21.15 12.93
CA GLU A 77 -1.47 -22.42 12.17
C GLU A 77 -2.92 -22.83 11.80
N ASN A 78 -3.83 -21.86 11.67
CA ASN A 78 -5.20 -22.09 11.26
C ASN A 78 -5.32 -21.89 9.75
N ARG A 79 -5.61 -22.99 9.04
CA ARG A 79 -5.73 -23.01 7.57
C ARG A 79 -6.71 -21.98 7.03
N CYS A 80 -7.79 -21.69 7.77
CA CYS A 80 -8.78 -20.69 7.35
C CYS A 80 -8.17 -19.30 7.14
N ILE A 81 -7.35 -18.81 8.08
CA ILE A 81 -6.79 -17.43 8.01
C ILE A 81 -5.74 -17.33 6.90
N LEU A 82 -4.93 -18.37 6.73
CA LEU A 82 -3.96 -18.44 5.65
C LEU A 82 -4.67 -18.44 4.28
N LEU A 83 -5.81 -19.14 4.17
CA LEU A 83 -6.62 -19.18 2.95
C LEU A 83 -7.27 -17.82 2.66
N THR A 84 -7.83 -17.15 3.66
CA THR A 84 -8.38 -15.79 3.48
C THR A 84 -7.30 -14.80 3.04
N PHE A 85 -6.09 -14.88 3.63
CA PHE A 85 -4.96 -14.05 3.23
C PHE A 85 -4.55 -14.30 1.78
N PHE A 86 -4.49 -15.57 1.36
CA PHE A 86 -4.18 -15.91 -0.02
C PHE A 86 -5.24 -15.39 -1.01
N LEU A 87 -6.53 -15.54 -0.68
CA LEU A 87 -7.62 -15.00 -1.49
C LEU A 87 -7.57 -13.47 -1.58
N LEU A 88 -7.27 -12.78 -0.48
CA LEU A 88 -7.12 -11.33 -0.46
C LEU A 88 -5.98 -10.85 -1.37
N LEU A 89 -4.82 -11.51 -1.29
CA LEU A 89 -3.68 -11.19 -2.17
C LEU A 89 -4.00 -11.48 -3.65
N PHE A 90 -4.68 -12.59 -3.91
CA PHE A 90 -5.11 -12.92 -5.27
C PHE A 90 -6.05 -11.85 -5.83
N LEU A 91 -6.98 -11.36 -5.02
CA LEU A 91 -7.90 -10.30 -5.40
C LEU A 91 -7.17 -8.96 -5.62
N LEU A 92 -6.21 -8.61 -4.78
CA LEU A 92 -5.34 -7.44 -4.99
C LEU A 92 -4.56 -7.55 -6.30
N MET A 93 -4.04 -8.72 -6.63
CA MET A 93 -3.33 -8.95 -7.88
C MET A 93 -4.24 -8.73 -9.10
N LEU A 94 -5.50 -9.18 -9.04
CA LEU A 94 -6.47 -8.92 -10.10
C LEU A 94 -6.77 -7.42 -10.25
N VAL A 95 -6.89 -6.70 -9.13
CA VAL A 95 -7.10 -5.25 -9.13
C VAL A 95 -5.89 -4.52 -9.70
N GLU A 96 -4.67 -4.84 -9.27
CA GLU A 96 -3.43 -4.25 -9.80
C GLU A 96 -3.26 -4.56 -11.29
N LEU A 97 -3.55 -5.80 -11.73
CA LEU A 97 -3.49 -6.17 -13.14
C LEU A 97 -4.48 -5.36 -13.96
N THR A 98 -5.72 -5.21 -13.48
CA THR A 98 -6.75 -4.41 -14.15
C THR A 98 -6.34 -2.94 -14.22
N ALA A 99 -5.81 -2.39 -13.12
CA ALA A 99 -5.32 -1.02 -13.06
C ALA A 99 -4.12 -0.82 -14.01
N ALA A 100 -3.18 -1.75 -14.08
CA ALA A 100 -2.04 -1.72 -14.99
C ALA A 100 -2.49 -1.77 -16.46
N CYS A 101 -3.42 -2.65 -16.81
CA CYS A 101 -3.98 -2.71 -18.15
C CYS A 101 -4.69 -1.40 -18.53
N LEU A 102 -5.49 -0.82 -17.62
CA LEU A 102 -6.12 0.49 -17.83
C LEU A 102 -5.08 1.59 -18.00
N LEU A 103 -4.04 1.61 -17.17
CA LEU A 103 -2.98 2.62 -17.24
C LEU A 103 -2.23 2.55 -18.58
N LEU A 104 -1.99 1.36 -19.11
CA LEU A 104 -1.37 1.19 -20.42
C LEU A 104 -2.29 1.60 -21.58
N MET A 105 -3.60 1.34 -21.49
CA MET A 105 -4.54 1.74 -22.55
C MET A 105 -4.77 3.26 -22.58
N TYR A 106 -4.79 3.90 -21.41
CA TYR A 106 -5.05 5.34 -21.27
C TYR A 106 -3.77 6.13 -20.98
N GLU A 107 -2.59 5.57 -21.26
CA GLU A 107 -1.31 6.19 -20.88
C GLU A 107 -1.19 7.62 -21.42
N SER A 108 -1.65 7.86 -22.66
CA SER A 108 -1.64 9.19 -23.29
C SER A 108 -2.54 10.21 -22.59
N GLU A 109 -3.69 9.78 -22.08
CA GLU A 109 -4.64 10.65 -21.37
C GLU A 109 -4.15 10.90 -19.93
N ILE A 110 -3.72 9.85 -19.23
CA ILE A 110 -3.17 9.94 -17.87
C ILE A 110 -1.89 10.77 -17.83
N ALA A 111 -1.00 10.63 -18.82
CA ALA A 111 0.21 11.44 -18.92
C ALA A 111 -0.10 12.94 -19.08
N SER A 112 -1.17 13.28 -19.81
CA SER A 112 -1.61 14.67 -19.96
C SER A 112 -2.23 15.21 -18.67
N LEU A 113 -3.04 14.42 -17.96
CA LEU A 113 -3.63 14.79 -16.67
C LEU A 113 -2.55 15.00 -15.62
N VAL A 114 -1.60 14.06 -15.49
CA VAL A 114 -0.47 14.17 -14.57
C VAL A 114 0.36 15.41 -14.91
N LYS A 115 0.66 15.67 -16.18
CA LYS A 115 1.43 16.86 -16.57
C LYS A 115 0.72 18.17 -16.22
N ASN A 116 -0.61 18.21 -16.32
CA ASN A 116 -1.41 19.37 -15.91
C ASN A 116 -1.43 19.54 -14.39
N ASP A 117 -1.64 18.47 -13.60
CA ASP A 117 -1.57 18.51 -12.12
C ASP A 117 -0.19 18.99 -11.62
N LEU A 118 0.88 18.63 -12.33
CA LEU A 118 2.25 19.06 -12.02
C LEU A 118 2.51 20.53 -12.35
N HIS A 119 1.88 21.06 -13.41
CA HIS A 119 1.98 22.48 -13.80
C HIS A 119 1.10 23.38 -12.93
N ASP A 120 -0.06 22.90 -12.45
CA ASP A 120 -0.95 23.64 -11.54
C ASP A 120 -0.51 23.53 -10.07
N GLY A 121 0.27 22.52 -9.72
CA GLY A 121 0.77 22.27 -8.35
C GLY A 121 2.04 23.04 -7.96
N LEU A 122 2.69 23.69 -8.92
CA LEU A 122 3.93 24.49 -8.79
C LEU A 122 3.63 25.98 -8.95
#